data_AF-A0A2B7IZC4-F1
#
_entry.id   AF-A0A2B7IZC4-F1
#
_cell.length_a   1.000
_cell.length_b   1.000
_cell.length_c   1.000
_cell.angle_alpha   90.00
_cell.angle_beta   90.00
_cell.angle_gamma   90.00
#
_symmetry.space_group_name_H-M   'P 1'
#
loop_
_entity.id
_entity.type
_entity.pdbx_description
1 polymer ?
#
loop_
_entity_poly.entity_id
_entity_poly.type
_entity_poly.pdbx_seq_one_letter_code
_entity_poly.pdbx_strand_id
1 'polypeptide(L)'
;MATDILGSGMSSRLIRTLERERHLVDGVGMNDFGLARGASAALVSAHLKPGVSEKELTGAVDEIITELATNGPSQAELERARAQVERSWLESLAVVDERADLLNMHESLLGDAALVNTHLDRIRAITADHIAEAARRWLSPHQASTVVHQEA
;
A
#
# COMPACT_ATOMS: atom_id res chain seq x y z
N MET A 1 -5.75 0.05 -0.49
CA MET A 1 -5.96 -0.95 -1.58
C MET A 1 -4.85 -0.96 -2.62
N ALA A 2 -4.48 0.17 -3.26
CA ALA A 2 -3.35 0.17 -4.19
C ALA A 2 -2.03 -0.25 -3.50
N THR A 3 -1.76 0.29 -2.31
CA THR A 3 -0.66 -0.10 -1.43
C THR A 3 -0.71 -1.59 -1.05
N ASP A 4 -1.91 -2.14 -0.82
CA ASP A 4 -2.09 -3.56 -0.51
C ASP A 4 -1.68 -4.50 -1.66
N ILE A 5 -1.95 -4.07 -2.90
CA ILE A 5 -1.53 -4.81 -4.10
C ILE A 5 -0.02 -4.71 -4.29
N LEU A 6 0.54 -3.53 -4.07
CA LEU A 6 1.94 -3.25 -4.32
C LEU A 6 2.86 -3.87 -3.27
N GLY A 7 2.58 -3.70 -1.97
CA GLY A 7 3.54 -4.06 -0.92
C GLY A 7 2.99 -4.86 0.26
N SER A 8 1.72 -5.28 0.25
CA SER A 8 1.15 -6.02 1.39
C SER A 8 1.12 -7.53 1.16
N GLY A 9 1.87 -8.24 2.00
CA GLY A 9 1.98 -9.70 2.01
C GLY A 9 2.92 -10.28 0.93
N MET A 10 3.29 -11.55 1.10
CA MET A 10 4.31 -12.25 0.28
C MET A 10 3.99 -12.39 -1.22
N SER A 11 2.75 -12.11 -1.63
CA SER A 11 2.30 -12.17 -3.02
C SER A 11 2.12 -10.79 -3.65
N SER A 12 2.45 -9.73 -2.92
CA SER A 12 2.45 -8.36 -3.43
C SER A 12 3.46 -8.19 -4.56
N ARG A 13 3.19 -7.22 -5.45
CA ARG A 13 4.00 -7.06 -6.67
C ARG A 13 5.45 -6.69 -6.36
N LEU A 14 5.69 -5.86 -5.35
CA LEU A 14 7.04 -5.46 -4.92
C LEU A 14 7.82 -6.65 -4.38
N ILE A 15 7.26 -7.43 -3.45
CA ILE A 15 7.95 -8.60 -2.88
C ILE A 15 8.20 -9.65 -3.98
N ARG A 16 7.17 -9.97 -4.79
CA ARG A 16 7.30 -10.94 -5.88
C ARG A 16 8.42 -10.55 -6.85
N THR A 17 8.41 -9.31 -7.33
CA THR A 17 9.33 -8.88 -8.38
C THR A 17 10.73 -8.59 -7.84
N LEU A 18 10.84 -7.79 -6.77
CA LEU A 18 12.12 -7.26 -6.31
C LEU A 18 12.89 -8.27 -5.46
N GLU A 19 12.22 -9.04 -4.61
CA GLU A 19 12.88 -10.00 -3.71
C GLU A 19 13.03 -11.38 -4.39
N ARG A 20 11.96 -11.88 -5.03
CA ARG A 20 11.90 -13.27 -5.52
C ARG A 20 12.31 -13.47 -6.97
N GLU A 21 11.98 -12.56 -7.86
CA GLU A 21 12.27 -12.71 -9.30
C GLU A 21 13.59 -12.05 -9.71
N ARG A 22 13.79 -10.78 -9.32
CA ARG A 22 14.98 -9.98 -9.68
C ARG A 22 16.06 -10.01 -8.60
N HIS A 23 15.75 -10.47 -7.39
CA HIS A 23 16.70 -10.59 -6.28
C HIS A 23 17.48 -9.30 -5.95
N LEU A 24 16.83 -8.14 -6.05
CA LEU A 24 17.43 -6.82 -5.82
C LEU A 24 17.52 -6.44 -4.33
N VAL A 25 16.66 -7.02 -3.50
CA VAL A 25 16.48 -6.63 -2.10
C VAL A 25 16.40 -7.86 -1.20
N ASP A 26 16.76 -7.69 0.07
CA ASP A 26 16.54 -8.68 1.14
C ASP A 26 15.19 -8.50 1.85
N GLY A 27 14.55 -7.35 1.63
CA GLY A 27 13.20 -7.07 2.09
C GLY A 27 12.68 -5.78 1.48
N VAL A 28 11.37 -5.74 1.20
CA VAL A 28 10.68 -4.56 0.69
C VAL A 28 9.25 -4.51 1.22
N GLY A 29 8.76 -3.31 1.50
CA GLY A 29 7.37 -3.08 1.91
C GLY A 29 6.87 -1.74 1.39
N MET A 30 5.55 -1.60 1.33
CA MET A 30 4.90 -0.33 1.02
C MET A 30 3.76 -0.09 2.00
N ASN A 31 3.66 1.14 2.48
CA ASN A 31 2.55 1.63 3.28
C ASN A 31 2.21 3.07 2.88
N ASP A 32 1.05 3.54 3.30
CA ASP A 32 0.68 4.95 3.21
C ASP A 32 0.51 5.58 4.58
N PHE A 33 0.69 6.90 4.63
CA PHE A 33 0.48 7.73 5.79
C PHE A 33 -0.81 8.54 5.58
N GLY A 34 -1.92 7.99 6.08
CA GLY A 34 -3.22 8.66 6.12
C GLY A 34 -3.27 9.83 7.11
N LEU A 35 -2.44 10.87 6.89
CA LEU A 35 -2.37 12.03 7.76
C LEU A 35 -3.72 12.76 7.82
N ALA A 36 -4.18 13.04 9.04
CA ALA A 36 -5.41 13.80 9.27
C ALA A 36 -5.34 15.25 8.77
N ARG A 37 -4.12 15.79 8.61
CA ARG A 37 -3.86 17.16 8.15
C ARG A 37 -2.61 17.18 7.27
N GLY A 38 -2.64 18.02 6.24
CA GLY A 38 -1.55 18.12 5.27
C GLY A 38 -1.67 17.09 4.14
N ALA A 39 -0.62 17.00 3.32
CA ALA A 39 -0.57 16.02 2.25
C ALA A 39 -0.12 14.66 2.81
N SER A 40 -0.90 13.61 2.54
CA SER A 40 -0.50 12.23 2.76
C SER A 40 0.62 11.82 1.80
N ALA A 41 1.34 10.76 2.16
CA ALA A 41 2.37 10.17 1.32
C ALA A 41 2.31 8.65 1.38
N ALA A 42 2.74 7.99 0.30
CA ALA A 42 3.09 6.58 0.33
C ALA A 42 4.60 6.43 0.49
N LEU A 43 5.03 5.38 1.18
CA LEU A 43 6.42 5.05 1.41
C LEU A 43 6.68 3.64 0.91
N VAL A 44 7.72 3.50 0.09
CA VAL A 44 8.36 2.22 -0.19
C VAL A 44 9.66 2.18 0.62
N SER A 45 9.81 1.15 1.44
CA SER A 45 11.05 0.89 2.19
C SER A 45 11.65 -0.42 1.72
N ALA A 46 12.96 -0.42 1.43
CA ALA A 46 13.65 -1.57 0.88
C ALA A 46 15.10 -1.65 1.36
N HIS A 47 15.59 -2.88 1.56
CA HIS A 47 16.99 -3.15 1.89
C HIS A 47 17.69 -3.71 0.66
N LEU A 48 18.55 -2.90 0.02
CA LEU A 48 19.27 -3.30 -1.18
C LEU A 48 20.31 -4.37 -0.87
N LYS A 49 20.46 -5.33 -1.78
CA LYS A 49 21.55 -6.29 -1.72
C LYS A 49 22.90 -5.65 -2.12
N PRO A 50 24.03 -6.21 -1.66
CA PRO A 50 25.35 -5.76 -2.07
C PRO A 50 25.50 -5.73 -3.60
N GLY A 51 25.97 -4.61 -4.13
CA GLY A 51 26.21 -4.41 -5.57
C GLY A 51 24.98 -3.96 -6.37
N VAL A 52 23.78 -3.96 -5.79
CA VAL A 52 22.58 -3.40 -6.45
C VAL A 52 22.63 -1.88 -6.34
N SER A 53 22.42 -1.20 -7.47
CA SER A 53 22.39 0.26 -7.48
C SER A 53 21.02 0.80 -7.07
N GLU A 54 20.98 1.99 -6.45
CA GLU A 54 19.73 2.72 -6.20
C GLU A 54 18.88 2.84 -7.47
N LYS A 55 19.51 3.21 -8.58
CA LYS A 55 18.83 3.43 -9.86
C LYS A 55 18.13 2.17 -10.39
N GLU A 56 18.72 1.01 -10.16
CA GLU A 56 18.14 -0.27 -10.55
C GLU A 56 16.89 -0.57 -9.71
N LEU A 57 16.95 -0.33 -8.40
CA LEU A 57 15.79 -0.48 -7.52
C LEU A 57 14.67 0.51 -7.87
N THR A 58 14.99 1.80 -7.98
CA THR A 58 13.98 2.84 -8.26
C THR A 58 13.33 2.62 -9.62
N GLY A 59 14.11 2.29 -10.65
CA GLY A 59 13.56 1.92 -11.96
C GLY A 59 12.61 0.71 -11.90
N ALA A 60 12.97 -0.33 -11.14
CA ALA A 60 12.11 -1.50 -10.98
C ALA A 60 10.81 -1.19 -10.20
N VAL A 61 10.87 -0.34 -9.17
CA VAL A 61 9.69 0.15 -8.44
C VAL A 61 8.78 0.96 -9.36
N ASP A 62 9.37 1.86 -10.16
CA ASP A 62 8.64 2.70 -11.10
C ASP A 62 7.91 1.88 -12.17
N GLU A 63 8.56 0.84 -12.70
CA GLU A 63 7.94 -0.12 -13.63
C GLU A 63 6.71 -0.79 -13.00
N ILE A 64 6.83 -1.29 -11.77
CA ILE A 64 5.74 -2.01 -11.07
C ILE A 64 4.55 -1.08 -10.81
N ILE A 65 4.82 0.16 -10.36
CA ILE A 65 3.77 1.14 -10.10
C ILE A 65 3.10 1.59 -11.41
N THR A 66 3.90 1.82 -12.46
CA THR A 66 3.40 2.20 -13.79
C THR A 66 2.54 1.09 -14.40
N GLU A 67 2.89 -0.17 -14.19
CA GLU A 67 2.10 -1.31 -14.66
C GLU A 67 0.75 -1.39 -13.94
N LEU A 68 0.71 -1.22 -12.62
CA LEU A 68 -0.56 -1.12 -11.87
C LEU A 68 -1.40 0.07 -12.34
N ALA A 69 -0.75 1.21 -12.56
CA ALA A 69 -1.39 2.42 -13.03
C ALA A 69 -1.96 2.27 -14.45
N THR A 70 -1.36 1.44 -15.31
CA THR A 70 -1.78 1.27 -16.71
C THR A 70 -2.83 0.19 -16.86
N ASN A 71 -2.58 -0.99 -16.29
CA ASN A 71 -3.38 -2.19 -16.51
C ASN A 71 -4.33 -2.52 -15.35
N GLY A 72 -4.13 -1.87 -14.19
CA GLY A 72 -4.86 -2.22 -12.97
C GLY A 72 -4.41 -3.57 -12.38
N PRO A 73 -5.02 -3.96 -11.24
CA PRO A 73 -4.83 -5.28 -10.68
C PRO A 73 -5.57 -6.35 -11.48
N SER A 74 -5.03 -7.57 -11.46
CA SER A 74 -5.82 -8.74 -11.84
C SER A 74 -6.96 -8.98 -10.85
N GLN A 75 -7.99 -9.72 -11.27
CA GLN A 75 -9.12 -10.08 -10.40
C GLN A 75 -8.64 -10.81 -9.13
N ALA A 76 -7.68 -11.73 -9.25
CA ALA A 76 -7.12 -12.45 -8.12
C ALA A 76 -6.37 -11.53 -7.15
N GLU A 77 -5.64 -10.52 -7.66
CA GLU A 77 -4.99 -9.51 -6.80
C GLU A 77 -6.01 -8.65 -6.06
N LEU A 78 -7.10 -8.25 -6.73
CA LEU A 78 -8.18 -7.47 -6.12
C LEU A 78 -8.88 -8.26 -5.01
N GLU A 79 -9.26 -9.52 -5.27
CA GLU A 79 -9.92 -10.39 -4.29
C GLU A 79 -9.03 -10.64 -3.08
N ARG A 80 -7.75 -10.93 -3.32
CA ARG A 80 -6.76 -11.10 -2.26
C ARG A 80 -6.63 -9.84 -1.41
N ALA A 81 -6.49 -8.67 -2.03
CA ALA A 81 -6.36 -7.40 -1.31
C ALA A 81 -7.62 -7.10 -0.47
N ARG A 82 -8.81 -7.38 -1.00
CA ARG A 82 -10.07 -7.25 -0.24
C ARG A 82 -10.10 -8.17 0.98
N ALA A 83 -9.77 -9.45 0.79
CA ALA A 83 -9.74 -10.42 1.88
C ALA A 83 -8.73 -10.02 2.96
N GLN A 84 -7.58 -9.46 2.58
CA GLN A 84 -6.57 -9.00 3.53
C GLN A 84 -7.03 -7.78 4.32
N VAL A 85 -7.61 -6.77 3.66
CA VAL A 85 -8.16 -5.60 4.33
C VAL A 85 -9.31 -5.99 5.25
N GLU A 86 -10.21 -6.87 4.80
CA GLU A 86 -11.33 -7.37 5.61
C GLU A 86 -10.84 -8.11 6.85
N ARG A 87 -9.87 -9.00 6.70
CA ARG A 87 -9.26 -9.70 7.84
C ARG A 87 -8.67 -8.73 8.85
N SER A 88 -7.79 -7.83 8.40
CA SER A 88 -7.12 -6.86 9.30
C SER A 88 -8.12 -5.95 10.00
N TRP A 89 -9.17 -5.51 9.31
CA TRP A 89 -10.23 -4.71 9.91
C TRP A 89 -11.00 -5.47 11.01
N LEU A 90 -11.37 -6.72 10.75
CA LEU A 90 -12.08 -7.55 11.72
C LEU A 90 -11.20 -7.93 12.92
N GLU A 91 -9.91 -8.17 12.68
CA GLU A 91 -8.91 -8.39 13.74
C GLU A 91 -8.83 -7.18 14.67
N SER A 92 -8.71 -5.96 14.12
CA SER A 92 -8.69 -4.73 14.92
C SER A 92 -10.00 -4.49 15.66
N LEU A 93 -11.14 -4.81 15.04
CA LEU A 93 -12.41 -4.73 15.76
C LEU A 93 -12.49 -5.78 16.89
N ALA A 94 -11.82 -6.92 16.83
CA ALA A 94 -11.90 -7.93 17.88
C ALA A 94 -11.21 -7.49 19.18
N VAL A 95 -10.21 -6.62 19.09
CA VAL A 95 -9.49 -6.07 20.24
C VAL A 95 -10.23 -4.84 20.78
N VAL A 96 -10.57 -4.86 22.07
CA VAL A 96 -11.42 -3.82 22.71
C VAL A 96 -10.79 -2.43 22.58
N ASP A 97 -9.49 -2.32 22.87
CA ASP A 97 -8.78 -1.04 22.83
C ASP A 97 -8.64 -0.53 21.39
N GLU A 98 -8.28 -1.38 20.43
CA GLU A 98 -8.21 -0.98 19.01
C GLU A 98 -9.59 -0.57 18.46
N ARG A 99 -10.66 -1.27 18.85
CA ARG A 99 -12.03 -0.86 18.48
C ARG A 99 -12.37 0.52 19.06
N ALA A 100 -12.01 0.79 20.31
CA ALA A 100 -12.24 2.09 20.93
C ALA A 100 -11.47 3.21 20.20
N ASP A 101 -10.20 2.95 19.84
CA ASP A 101 -9.37 3.87 19.06
C ASP A 101 -9.97 4.13 17.67
N LEU A 102 -10.46 3.10 16.98
CA LEU A 102 -11.11 3.25 15.67
C LEU A 102 -12.38 4.10 15.76
N LEU A 103 -13.23 3.88 16.75
CA LEU A 103 -14.44 4.69 16.98
C LEU A 103 -14.07 6.15 17.29
N ASN A 104 -13.09 6.36 18.18
CA ASN A 104 -12.62 7.69 18.54
C ASN A 104 -12.03 8.44 17.34
N MET A 105 -11.22 7.76 16.52
CA MET A 105 -10.61 8.33 15.32
C MET A 105 -11.69 8.77 14.32
N HIS A 106 -12.68 7.92 14.03
CA HIS A 106 -13.74 8.28 13.09
C HIS A 106 -14.60 9.44 13.60
N GLU A 107 -14.94 9.48 14.89
CA GLU A 107 -15.64 10.62 15.47
C GLU A 107 -14.80 11.90 15.42
N SER A 108 -13.56 11.83 15.91
CA SER A 108 -12.73 13.02 16.11
C SER A 108 -12.21 13.61 14.79
N LEU A 109 -11.99 12.78 13.77
CA LEU A 109 -11.46 13.22 12.48
C LEU A 109 -12.54 13.39 11.40
N LEU A 110 -13.59 12.56 11.43
CA LEU A 110 -14.61 12.52 10.37
C LEU A 110 -16.00 12.95 10.87
N GLY A 111 -16.18 13.15 12.18
CA GLY A 111 -17.44 13.59 12.78
C GLY A 111 -18.53 12.53 12.85
N ASP A 112 -18.19 11.25 12.64
CA ASP A 112 -19.16 10.16 12.70
C ASP A 112 -18.50 8.80 13.04
N ALA A 113 -18.61 8.38 14.30
CA ALA A 113 -18.17 7.06 14.75
C ALA A 113 -18.84 5.88 14.00
N ALA A 114 -20.05 6.05 13.45
CA ALA A 114 -20.77 4.98 12.78
C ALA A 114 -20.12 4.56 11.45
N LEU A 115 -19.21 5.37 10.91
CA LEU A 115 -18.42 5.05 9.71
C LEU A 115 -17.55 3.79 9.86
N VAL A 116 -17.25 3.37 11.10
CA VAL A 116 -16.61 2.09 11.41
C VAL A 116 -17.43 0.92 10.86
N ASN A 117 -18.76 0.99 10.98
CA ASN A 117 -19.65 -0.12 10.58
C ASN A 117 -19.80 -0.25 9.06
N THR A 118 -19.50 0.80 8.29
CA THR A 118 -19.66 0.83 6.83
C THR A 118 -18.32 0.72 6.08
N HIS A 119 -17.20 0.52 6.81
CA HIS A 119 -15.87 0.44 6.22
C HIS A 119 -15.76 -0.66 5.16
N LEU A 120 -16.21 -1.89 5.49
CA LEU A 120 -16.11 -3.02 4.56
C LEU A 120 -16.99 -2.85 3.32
N ASP A 121 -18.13 -2.17 3.43
CA ASP A 121 -18.97 -1.88 2.26
C ASP A 121 -18.26 -0.92 1.30
N ARG A 122 -17.57 0.10 1.83
CA ARG A 122 -16.72 0.99 1.01
C ARG A 122 -15.59 0.22 0.33
N ILE A 123 -14.91 -0.67 1.05
CA ILE A 123 -13.86 -1.54 0.46
C ILE A 123 -14.43 -2.42 -0.64
N ARG A 124 -15.62 -3.01 -0.44
CA ARG A 124 -16.27 -3.87 -1.42
C ARG A 124 -16.70 -3.14 -2.69
N ALA A 125 -16.94 -1.83 -2.61
CA ALA A 125 -17.29 -1.00 -3.77
C ALA A 125 -16.07 -0.62 -4.65
N ILE A 126 -14.83 -0.84 -4.21
CA ILE A 126 -13.62 -0.44 -4.94
C ILE A 126 -13.35 -1.35 -6.14
N THR A 127 -13.40 -0.82 -7.36
CA THR A 127 -13.12 -1.58 -8.59
C THR A 127 -11.62 -1.58 -8.93
N ALA A 128 -11.21 -2.44 -9.87
CA ALA A 128 -9.86 -2.41 -10.43
C ALA A 128 -9.52 -1.05 -11.05
N ASP A 129 -10.49 -0.41 -11.72
CA ASP A 129 -10.31 0.91 -12.31
C ASP A 129 -10.06 2.00 -11.27
N HIS A 130 -10.77 1.98 -10.15
CA HIS A 130 -10.52 2.92 -9.04
C HIS A 130 -9.10 2.77 -8.50
N ILE A 131 -8.57 1.55 -8.44
CA ILE A 131 -7.20 1.27 -7.99
C ILE A 131 -6.18 1.78 -9.01
N ALA A 132 -6.39 1.50 -10.30
CA ALA A 132 -5.52 1.98 -11.37
C ALA A 132 -5.51 3.52 -11.40
N GLU A 133 -6.66 4.16 -11.24
CA GLU A 133 -6.78 5.61 -11.15
C GLU A 133 -6.05 6.17 -9.93
N ALA A 134 -6.22 5.57 -8.76
CA ALA A 134 -5.50 5.99 -7.55
C ALA A 134 -3.99 5.86 -7.71
N ALA A 135 -3.51 4.77 -8.33
CA ALA A 135 -2.09 4.58 -8.64
C ALA A 135 -1.57 5.66 -9.60
N ARG A 136 -2.28 5.93 -10.71
CA ARG A 136 -1.92 7.00 -11.66
C ARG A 136 -1.86 8.38 -10.99
N ARG A 137 -2.83 8.67 -10.14
CA ARG A 137 -3.01 10.01 -9.57
C ARG A 137 -2.05 10.31 -8.43
N TRP A 138 -1.79 9.33 -7.57
CA TRP A 138 -1.11 9.57 -6.29
C TRP A 138 0.24 8.90 -6.17
N LEU A 139 0.53 7.89 -6.99
CA LEU A 139 1.77 7.12 -6.92
C LEU A 139 2.65 7.33 -8.15
N SER A 140 2.42 8.39 -8.93
CA SER A 140 3.24 8.67 -10.11
C SER A 140 4.73 8.76 -9.73
N PRO A 141 5.62 8.01 -10.41
CA PRO A 141 7.07 8.10 -10.19
C PRO A 141 7.63 9.53 -10.26
N HIS A 142 7.01 10.40 -11.04
CA HIS A 142 7.41 11.81 -11.16
C HIS A 142 7.17 12.65 -9.88
N GLN A 143 6.41 12.12 -8.93
CA GLN A 143 6.13 12.75 -7.63
C GLN A 143 6.92 12.10 -6.48
N ALA A 144 7.76 11.10 -6.79
CA ALA A 144 8.53 10.39 -5.79
C ALA A 144 9.76 11.19 -5.32
N SER A 145 10.17 10.94 -4.08
CA SER A 145 11.45 11.38 -3.53
C SER A 145 12.16 10.16 -2.94
N THR A 146 13.44 10.00 -3.26
CA THR A 146 14.24 8.85 -2.84
C THR A 146 15.31 9.29 -1.86
N VAL A 147 15.46 8.53 -0.78
CA VAL A 147 16.54 8.70 0.20
C VAL A 147 17.26 7.36 0.32
N VAL A 148 18.57 7.37 0.14
CA VAL A 148 19.42 6.18 0.29
C VAL A 148 20.37 6.40 1.45
N HIS A 149 20.36 5.45 2.39
CA HIS A 149 21.36 5.37 3.42
C HIS A 149 22.49 4.44 2.95
N GLN A 150 23.73 4.93 2.99
CA GLN A 150 24.92 4.13 2.71
C GLN A 150 25.73 4.09 4.01
N GLU A 151 25.99 2.89 4.53
CA GLU A 151 26.98 2.73 5.60
C GLU A 151 28.37 3.04 5.04
N ALA A 152 29.13 3.85 5.78
CA ALA A 152 30.45 4.36 5.39
C ALA A 152 31.57 3.34 5.61
#